data_AF-A0A3D2GWV2-F1
#
_entry.id   AF-A0A3D2GWV2-F1
#
_cell.length_a   1.000
_cell.length_b   1.000
_cell.length_c   1.000
_cell.angle_alpha   90.00
_cell.angle_beta   90.00
_cell.angle_gamma   90.00
#
_symmetry.space_group_name_H-M   'P 1'
#
loop_
_entity.id
_entity.type
_entity.pdbx_description
1 polymer ?
#
loop_
_entity_poly.entity_id
_entity_poly.type
_entity_poly.pdbx_seq_one_letter_code
_entity_poly.pdbx_strand_id
1 'polypeptide(L)'
;MKSDYGVMGAVYQALSGREGTLKIFHYVPQGVMPPYAVLELMALERGNSLPPPHFQTRGEMTVRVWSAYEGLAEVAEIVGALSIFFDGKKLDLPEGQAWFDVTERRFSAQQSSAKNPWREGSVTLRFVVRR
;
A
#
# COMPACT_ATOMS: atom_id res chain seq x y z
N MET A 1 -5.13 12.91 15.93
CA MET A 1 -4.77 11.94 14.88
C MET A 1 -3.31 12.19 14.49
N LYS A 2 -2.42 11.21 14.59
CA LYS A 2 -1.01 11.38 14.18
C LYS A 2 -0.99 11.54 12.66
N SER A 3 -0.60 12.71 12.15
CA SER A 3 -0.43 12.96 10.71
C SER A 3 0.52 11.91 10.13
N ASP A 4 0.09 11.27 9.04
CA ASP A 4 0.82 10.29 8.23
C ASP A 4 1.88 10.95 7.33
N TYR A 5 2.19 12.23 7.58
CA TYR A 5 3.12 13.05 6.82
C TYR A 5 2.77 13.16 5.33
N GLY A 6 1.49 12.92 4.97
CA GLY A 6 1.00 12.94 3.59
C GLY A 6 1.38 11.72 2.78
N VAL A 7 1.98 10.69 3.39
CA VAL A 7 2.46 9.49 2.68
C VAL A 7 1.30 8.71 2.07
N MET A 8 0.18 8.55 2.78
CA MET A 8 -0.97 7.80 2.24
C MET A 8 -1.61 8.54 1.07
N GLY A 9 -1.70 9.88 1.16
CA GLY A 9 -2.17 10.73 0.07
C GLY A 9 -1.29 10.65 -1.17
N ALA A 10 0.03 10.71 -1.00
CA ALA A 10 0.99 10.61 -2.10
C ALA A 10 0.92 9.22 -2.77
N VAL A 11 0.84 8.15 -1.99
CA VAL A 11 0.68 6.77 -2.49
C VAL A 11 -0.65 6.61 -3.24
N TYR A 12 -1.75 7.11 -2.67
CA TYR A 12 -3.06 7.08 -3.31
C TYR A 12 -3.04 7.81 -4.66
N GLN A 13 -2.44 9.01 -4.72
CA GLN A 13 -2.32 9.79 -5.95
C GLN A 13 -1.43 9.08 -6.99
N ALA A 14 -0.29 8.54 -6.56
CA ALA A 14 0.66 7.85 -7.42
C ALA A 14 0.06 6.58 -8.05
N LEU A 15 -0.81 5.88 -7.32
CA LEU A 15 -1.52 4.73 -7.85
C LEU A 15 -2.76 5.11 -8.68
N SER A 16 -3.53 6.12 -8.26
CA SER A 16 -4.73 6.58 -8.97
C SER A 16 -4.42 7.23 -10.31
N GLY A 17 -3.21 7.80 -10.46
CA GLY A 17 -2.73 8.37 -11.71
C GLY A 17 -2.31 7.33 -12.76
N ARG A 18 -2.34 6.03 -12.46
CA ARG A 18 -2.11 4.97 -13.44
C ARG A 18 -3.43 4.61 -14.13
N GLU A 19 -3.47 4.77 -15.44
CA GLU A 19 -4.57 4.26 -16.27
C GLU A 19 -4.64 2.74 -16.13
N GLY A 20 -5.73 2.22 -15.55
CA GLY A 20 -5.93 0.78 -15.34
C GLY A 20 -6.68 0.44 -14.06
N THR A 21 -7.99 0.73 -14.05
CA THR A 21 -9.13 0.04 -13.36
C THR A 21 -9.08 -0.43 -11.90
N LEU A 22 -7.94 -0.49 -11.21
CA LEU A 22 -7.89 -0.95 -9.82
C LEU A 22 -8.36 0.15 -8.89
N LYS A 23 -9.56 -0.04 -8.33
CA LYS A 23 -10.11 0.87 -7.33
C LYS A 23 -9.31 0.76 -6.04
N ILE A 24 -8.89 1.88 -5.47
CA ILE A 24 -8.10 1.92 -4.23
C ILE A 24 -8.93 2.60 -3.17
N PHE A 25 -8.99 1.99 -1.99
CA PHE A 25 -9.77 2.48 -0.86
C PHE A 25 -8.91 2.55 0.39
N HIS A 26 -9.25 3.49 1.27
CA HIS A 26 -8.86 3.44 2.68
C HIS A 26 -9.95 2.71 3.50
N TYR A 27 -11.21 2.96 3.14
CA TYR A 27 -12.39 2.28 3.67
C TYR A 27 -13.23 1.82 2.49
N VAL A 28 -13.52 0.52 2.41
CA VAL A 28 -14.28 -0.06 1.29
C VAL A 28 -15.77 0.28 1.45
N PRO A 29 -16.40 0.97 0.49
CA PRO A 29 -17.84 1.21 0.52
C PRO A 29 -18.62 -0.11 0.45
N GLN A 30 -19.81 -0.14 1.04
CA GLN A 30 -20.68 -1.31 0.96
C GLN A 30 -21.07 -1.60 -0.50
N GLY A 31 -21.09 -2.89 -0.86
CA GLY A 31 -21.51 -3.36 -2.19
C GLY A 31 -20.45 -3.24 -3.28
N VAL A 32 -19.23 -2.80 -2.98
CA VAL A 32 -18.14 -2.78 -3.97
C VAL A 32 -17.64 -4.20 -4.23
N MET A 33 -17.67 -4.60 -5.51
CA MET A 33 -17.13 -5.87 -5.98
C MET A 33 -15.63 -5.75 -6.31
N PRO A 34 -14.81 -6.78 -6.00
CA PRO A 34 -13.44 -6.89 -6.48
C PRO A 34 -13.35 -6.91 -8.03
N PRO A 35 -12.18 -6.59 -8.62
CA PRO A 35 -10.92 -6.32 -7.95
C PRO A 35 -10.83 -4.90 -7.37
N TYR A 36 -10.30 -4.81 -6.16
CA TYR A 36 -9.96 -3.53 -5.52
C TYR A 36 -8.75 -3.71 -4.60
N ALA A 37 -8.09 -2.60 -4.28
CA ALA A 37 -7.03 -2.54 -3.30
C ALA A 37 -7.43 -1.70 -2.08
N VAL A 38 -6.88 -2.05 -0.93
CA VAL A 38 -7.01 -1.32 0.33
C VAL A 38 -5.63 -0.90 0.79
N LEU A 39 -5.46 0.38 1.10
CA LEU A 39 -4.22 0.94 1.60
C LEU A 39 -4.30 1.08 3.13
N GLU A 40 -3.39 0.43 3.85
CA GLU A 40 -3.34 0.42 5.31
C GLU A 40 -1.96 0.87 5.81
N LEU A 41 -1.92 1.86 6.71
CA LEU A 41 -0.71 2.22 7.45
C LEU A 41 -0.59 1.34 8.68
N MET A 42 0.45 0.50 8.74
CA MET A 42 0.65 -0.48 9.81
C MET A 42 1.45 0.11 10.97
N ALA A 43 2.52 0.83 10.66
CA ALA A 43 3.42 1.40 11.66
C ALA A 43 3.99 2.74 11.20
N LEU A 44 4.25 3.63 12.16
CA LEU A 44 4.89 4.91 11.94
C LEU A 44 5.78 5.26 13.13
N GLU A 45 7.08 5.28 12.89
CA GLU A 45 8.11 5.69 13.84
C GLU A 45 8.61 7.07 13.45
N ARG A 46 8.38 8.05 14.34
CA ARG A 46 8.83 9.43 14.11
C ARG A 46 10.30 9.55 14.47
N GLY A 47 11.09 10.09 13.54
CA GLY A 47 12.42 10.59 13.88
C GLY A 47 12.30 11.81 14.80
N ASN A 48 13.07 11.81 15.89
CA ASN A 48 13.34 13.00 16.71
C ASN A 48 14.25 13.92 15.89
N SER A 49 13.93 15.21 15.87
CA SER A 49 14.35 16.31 14.98
C SER A 49 15.86 16.65 14.93
N LEU A 50 16.74 15.66 15.09
CA LEU A 50 18.19 15.76 14.94
C LEU A 50 18.57 15.61 13.45
N PRO A 51 19.72 16.17 13.03
CA PRO A 51 20.10 16.18 11.62
C PRO A 51 20.36 14.77 11.04
N PRO A 52 20.12 14.57 9.72
CA PRO A 52 20.43 13.32 9.02
C PRO A 52 21.90 12.91 9.19
N PRO A 53 22.25 11.60 9.12
CA PRO A 53 21.41 10.49 8.67
C PRO A 53 20.61 9.79 9.79
N HIS A 54 20.79 10.20 11.05
CA HIS A 54 20.43 9.39 12.21
C HIS A 54 18.92 9.34 12.52
N PHE A 55 18.12 10.27 12.00
CA PHE A 55 16.70 10.35 12.30
C PHE A 55 15.87 10.66 11.05
N GLN A 56 15.16 9.64 10.56
CA GLN A 56 14.25 9.73 9.42
C GLN A 56 12.93 9.12 9.89
N THR A 57 11.78 9.72 9.53
CA THR A 57 10.49 9.09 9.84
C THR A 57 10.39 7.82 9.02
N ARG A 58 10.19 6.70 9.70
CA ARG A 58 10.05 5.39 9.05
C ARG A 58 8.64 4.90 9.26
N GLY A 59 8.13 4.14 8.32
CA GLY A 59 6.86 3.47 8.51
C GLY A 59 6.75 2.23 7.67
N GLU A 60 5.70 1.49 7.97
CA GLU A 60 5.32 0.31 7.22
C GLU A 60 3.87 0.45 6.82
N MET A 61 3.57 0.13 5.56
CA MET A 61 2.22 0.12 5.03
C MET A 61 2.00 -1.16 4.24
N THR A 62 0.74 -1.54 4.09
CA THR A 62 0.35 -2.69 3.29
C THR A 62 -0.69 -2.25 2.27
N VAL A 63 -0.47 -2.65 1.01
CA VAL A 63 -1.51 -2.60 -0.02
C VAL A 63 -2.08 -4.00 -0.14
N ARG A 64 -3.33 -4.19 0.30
CA ARG A 64 -4.06 -5.44 0.16
C ARG A 64 -4.91 -5.42 -1.08
N VAL A 65 -4.93 -6.50 -1.83
CA VAL A 65 -5.65 -6.64 -3.10
C VAL A 65 -6.65 -7.78 -2.93
N TRP A 66 -7.88 -7.53 -3.33
CA TRP A 66 -8.96 -8.51 -3.32
C TRP A 66 -9.36 -8.85 -4.74
N SER A 67 -9.70 -10.11 -4.98
CA SER A 67 -10.25 -10.62 -6.23
C SER A 67 -11.47 -11.49 -5.97
N ALA A 68 -12.44 -11.42 -6.88
CA ALA A 68 -13.63 -12.27 -6.88
C ALA A 68 -13.39 -13.60 -7.62
N TYR A 69 -12.27 -13.74 -8.34
CA TYR A 69 -11.93 -14.97 -9.05
C TYR A 69 -11.46 -16.06 -8.09
N GLU A 70 -11.73 -17.31 -8.45
CA GLU A 70 -11.33 -18.47 -7.66
C GLU A 70 -9.81 -18.72 -7.70
N GLY A 71 -9.15 -18.28 -8.77
CA GLY A 71 -7.70 -18.39 -8.95
C GLY A 71 -6.93 -17.22 -8.34
N LEU A 72 -5.68 -17.47 -7.96
CA LEU A 72 -4.76 -16.43 -7.47
C LEU A 72 -4.10 -15.60 -8.60
N ALA A 73 -4.35 -15.93 -9.87
CA ALA A 73 -3.66 -15.32 -11.01
C ALA A 73 -3.86 -13.79 -11.06
N GLU A 74 -5.11 -13.31 -10.94
CA GLU A 74 -5.40 -11.86 -10.96
C GLU A 74 -4.73 -11.14 -9.79
N VAL A 75 -4.81 -11.72 -8.60
CA VAL A 75 -4.17 -11.15 -7.40
C VAL A 75 -2.64 -11.13 -7.56
N ALA A 76 -2.05 -12.22 -8.06
CA ALA A 76 -0.61 -12.33 -8.27
C ALA A 76 -0.10 -11.31 -9.29
N GLU A 77 -0.85 -11.09 -10.37
CA GLU A 77 -0.55 -10.09 -11.39
C GLU A 77 -0.57 -8.67 -10.78
N ILE A 78 -1.63 -8.32 -10.05
CA ILE A 78 -1.77 -7.00 -9.44
C ILE A 78 -0.68 -6.77 -8.37
N VAL A 79 -0.45 -7.74 -7.48
CA VAL A 79 0.60 -7.67 -6.44
C VAL A 79 1.98 -7.57 -7.08
N GLY A 80 2.22 -8.29 -8.17
CA GLY A 80 3.46 -8.18 -8.95
C GLY A 80 3.67 -6.77 -9.52
N ALA A 81 2.63 -6.20 -10.12
CA ALA A 81 2.68 -4.85 -10.69
C ALA A 81 2.89 -3.76 -9.61
N LEU A 82 2.23 -3.91 -8.45
CA LEU A 82 2.43 -3.03 -7.30
C LEU A 82 3.84 -3.15 -6.73
N SER A 83 4.35 -4.37 -6.61
CA SER A 83 5.71 -4.58 -6.11
C SER A 83 6.75 -3.93 -7.02
N ILE A 84 6.66 -4.12 -8.34
CA ILE A 84 7.60 -3.48 -9.29
C ILE A 84 7.49 -1.96 -9.21
N PHE A 85 6.28 -1.45 -9.00
CA PHE A 85 6.05 -0.01 -8.92
C PHE A 85 6.67 0.64 -7.69
N PHE A 86 6.58 0.00 -6.53
CA PHE A 86 7.03 0.58 -5.27
C PHE A 86 8.48 0.30 -4.92
N ASP A 87 9.07 -0.78 -5.45
CA ASP A 87 10.43 -1.15 -5.09
C ASP A 87 11.45 -0.10 -5.55
N GLY A 88 12.18 0.50 -4.60
CA GLY A 88 13.08 1.64 -4.83
C GLY A 88 12.37 2.94 -5.26
N LYS A 89 11.04 3.01 -5.15
CA LYS A 89 10.26 4.15 -5.62
C LYS A 89 10.45 5.34 -4.70
N LYS A 90 10.55 6.51 -5.31
CA LYS A 90 10.55 7.81 -4.63
C LYS A 90 9.29 8.57 -4.95
N LEU A 91 8.58 9.05 -3.93
CA LEU A 91 7.40 9.90 -4.07
C LEU A 91 7.65 11.24 -3.38
N ASP A 92 7.24 12.32 -4.04
CA ASP A 92 7.25 13.66 -3.44
C ASP A 92 6.09 13.80 -2.46
N LEU A 93 6.38 14.40 -1.31
CA LEU A 93 5.43 14.75 -0.26
C LEU A 93 5.37 16.28 -0.13
N PRO A 94 4.31 16.84 0.48
CA PRO A 94 4.23 18.28 0.72
C PRO A 94 5.42 18.86 1.50
N GLU A 95 6.04 18.07 2.37
CA GLU A 95 7.13 18.49 3.27
C GLU A 95 8.44 17.71 3.07
N GLY A 96 8.62 17.04 1.92
CA GLY A 96 9.82 16.24 1.68
C GLY A 96 9.63 15.13 0.67
N GLN A 97 10.35 14.03 0.83
CA GLN A 97 10.32 12.89 -0.08
C GLN A 97 10.27 11.58 0.70
N ALA A 98 9.50 10.61 0.20
CA ALA A 98 9.43 9.26 0.73
C ALA A 98 10.09 8.28 -0.25
N TRP A 99 10.99 7.45 0.27
CA TRP A 99 11.54 6.29 -0.43
C TRP A 99 10.82 5.04 0.07
N PHE A 100 10.48 4.14 -0.84
CA PHE A 100 9.76 2.91 -0.57
C PHE A 100 10.60 1.70 -1.00
N ASP A 101 10.56 0.66 -0.19
CA ASP A 101 11.12 -0.65 -0.48
C ASP A 101 10.07 -1.72 -0.21
N VAL A 102 9.99 -2.73 -1.09
CA VAL A 102 9.07 -3.85 -0.87
C VAL A 102 9.70 -4.84 0.10
N THR A 103 9.02 -5.15 1.19
CA THR A 103 9.53 -6.06 2.20
C THR A 103 8.91 -7.43 2.16
N GLU A 104 7.64 -7.53 1.77
CA GLU A 104 6.92 -8.78 1.77
C GLU A 104 5.83 -8.80 0.70
N ARG A 105 5.57 -9.99 0.15
CA ARG A 105 4.40 -10.30 -0.67
C ARG A 105 3.71 -11.52 -0.05
N ARG A 106 2.40 -11.44 0.14
CA ARG A 106 1.59 -12.57 0.64
C ARG A 106 0.43 -12.86 -0.30
N PHE A 107 0.00 -14.12 -0.30
CA PHE A 107 -1.19 -14.59 -1.02
C PHE A 107 -1.98 -15.48 -0.07
N SER A 108 -3.29 -15.22 0.05
CA SER A 108 -4.19 -15.99 0.87
C SER A 108 -5.42 -16.40 0.05
N ALA A 109 -5.82 -17.66 0.23
CA ALA A 109 -6.96 -18.22 -0.47
C ALA A 109 -8.31 -17.78 0.14
N GLN A 110 -8.35 -17.14 1.32
CA GLN A 110 -9.62 -16.98 2.03
C GLN A 110 -9.71 -15.69 2.86
N GLN A 111 -10.76 -14.90 2.58
CA GLN A 111 -11.28 -13.90 3.52
C GLN A 111 -11.95 -14.62 4.71
N SER A 112 -11.56 -14.30 5.94
CA SER A 112 -12.04 -15.00 7.16
C SER A 112 -13.52 -14.74 7.53
N SER A 113 -14.38 -14.27 6.62
CA SER A 113 -15.75 -13.87 6.95
C SER A 113 -16.78 -13.88 5.81
N ALA A 114 -16.42 -14.22 4.56
CA ALA A 114 -17.33 -14.11 3.41
C ALA A 114 -17.93 -15.47 2.97
N LYS A 115 -19.22 -15.48 2.60
CA LYS A 115 -19.91 -16.65 2.00
C LYS A 115 -19.31 -17.08 0.66
N ASN A 116 -18.66 -16.16 -0.05
CA ASN A 116 -17.86 -16.43 -1.25
C ASN A 116 -16.39 -16.18 -0.89
N PRO A 117 -15.48 -17.14 -1.05
CA PRO A 117 -14.09 -16.97 -0.66
C PRO A 117 -13.39 -16.09 -1.71
N TRP A 118 -13.41 -14.78 -1.52
CA TRP A 118 -12.55 -13.88 -2.26
C TRP A 118 -11.09 -14.22 -1.99
N ARG A 119 -10.26 -14.02 -3.01
CA ARG A 119 -8.82 -14.22 -2.92
C ARG A 119 -8.17 -12.91 -2.49
N GLU A 120 -7.16 -13.04 -1.65
CA GLU A 120 -6.41 -11.92 -1.11
C GLU A 120 -4.95 -12.05 -1.51
N GLY A 121 -4.33 -10.93 -1.81
CA GLY A 121 -2.88 -10.81 -1.82
C GLY A 121 -2.49 -9.47 -1.25
N SER A 122 -1.23 -9.35 -0.84
CA SER A 122 -0.75 -8.09 -0.29
C SER A 122 0.70 -7.86 -0.65
N VAL A 123 1.04 -6.57 -0.71
CA VAL A 123 2.43 -6.11 -0.72
C VAL A 123 2.64 -5.21 0.49
N THR A 124 3.64 -5.54 1.29
CA THR A 124 4.07 -4.71 2.42
C THR A 124 5.26 -3.88 1.99
N LEU A 125 5.19 -2.59 2.29
CA LEU A 125 6.16 -1.59 1.92
C LEU A 125 6.73 -0.99 3.20
N ARG A 126 8.05 -0.90 3.29
CA ARG A 126 8.70 0.02 4.22
C ARG A 126 8.97 1.32 3.51
N PHE A 127 8.77 2.42 4.23
CA PHE A 127 9.11 3.72 3.71
C PHE A 127 9.93 4.53 4.70
N VAL A 128 10.72 5.44 4.14
CA VAL A 128 11.51 6.39 4.89
C VAL A 128 11.29 7.78 4.32
N VAL A 129 10.89 8.71 5.17
CA VAL A 129 10.67 10.12 4.81
C VAL A 129 11.91 10.92 5.16
N ARG A 130 12.41 11.69 4.20
CA ARG A 130 13.44 12.73 4.42
C ARG A 130 12.87 14.09 4.07
N ARG A 131 13.23 15.08 4.89
CA ARG A 131 12.90 16.48 4.72
C ARG A 131 14.16 17.25 4.37
#